data_AF-A0A9D8IY45-F1
#
_entry.id   AF-A0A9D8IY45-F1
#
_cell.length_a   1.000
_cell.length_b   1.000
_cell.length_c   1.000
_cell.angle_alpha   90.00
_cell.angle_beta   90.00
_cell.angle_gamma   90.00
#
_symmetry.space_group_name_H-M   'P 1'
#
loop_
_entity.id
_entity.type
_entity.pdbx_description
1 polymer ?
#
loop_
_entity_poly.entity_id
_entity_poly.type
_entity_poly.pdbx_seq_one_letter_code
_entity_poly.pdbx_strand_id
1 'polypeptide(L)' 'MRFSSEGSVYVAGIDEAGRGALAGPVIAGAVIFDRKFDAIEGLDDSKRLTVARREVLAAAIQARASAWAIG' A
#
# COMPACT_ATOMS: atom_id res chain seq x y z
N MET A 1 -8.45 -0.27 9.10
CA MET A 1 -7.52 -1.43 9.11
C MET A 1 -6.90 -1.51 10.49
N ARG A 2 -7.04 -2.61 11.24
CA ARG A 2 -6.42 -2.82 12.56
C ARG A 2 -5.41 -3.97 12.44
N PHE A 3 -4.17 -3.74 12.85
CA PHE A 3 -3.10 -4.73 12.73
C PHE A 3 -2.72 -5.30 14.10
N SER A 4 -2.96 -6.60 14.29
CA SER A 4 -2.63 -7.36 15.51
C SER A 4 -1.32 -8.14 15.33
N SER A 5 -0.18 -7.48 15.46
CA SER A 5 1.14 -8.11 15.63
C SER A 5 1.64 -7.80 17.04
N GLU A 6 1.28 -8.57 18.07
CA GLU A 6 1.75 -8.31 19.43
C GLU A 6 3.28 -8.12 19.46
N GLY A 7 3.75 -6.95 19.92
CA GLY A 7 5.18 -6.62 20.05
C GLY A 7 5.82 -5.77 18.94
N SER A 8 5.32 -5.74 17.69
CA SER A 8 5.92 -4.90 16.63
C SER A 8 5.38 -3.47 16.63
N VAL A 9 6.26 -2.47 16.50
CA VAL A 9 5.92 -1.05 16.36
C VAL A 9 5.61 -0.68 14.90
N TYR A 10 5.96 -1.56 13.96
CA TYR A 10 5.75 -1.36 12.53
C TYR A 10 4.91 -2.48 11.92
N VAL A 11 4.19 -2.13 10.87
CA VAL A 11 3.35 -3.04 10.09
C VAL A 11 3.67 -2.85 8.62
N ALA A 12 3.88 -3.95 7.90
CA ALA A 12 4.02 -3.95 6.45
C ALA A 12 2.72 -4.40 5.77
N GLY A 13 2.26 -3.64 4.78
CA GLY A 13 1.30 -4.08 3.78
C GLY A 13 2.02 -4.44 2.49
N ILE A 14 1.64 -5.57 1.88
CA ILE A 14 2.25 -6.10 0.65
C ILE A 14 1.11 -6.44 -0.32
N ASP A 15 1.27 -6.09 -1.60
CA ASP A 15 0.34 -6.43 -2.68
C ASP A 15 1.07 -6.56 -4.02
N GLU A 16 0.51 -7.31 -4.97
CA GLU A 16 1.07 -7.53 -6.30
C GLU A 16 0.15 -7.10 -7.44
N ALA A 17 0.75 -6.60 -8.53
CA ALA A 17 0.07 -6.27 -9.77
C ALA A 17 0.67 -7.06 -10.94
N GLY A 18 -0.19 -7.51 -11.86
CA GLY A 18 0.24 -8.18 -13.09
C GLY A 18 0.15 -9.71 -13.08
N ARG A 19 -0.26 -10.36 -11.99
CA ARG A 19 -0.34 -11.84 -11.89
C ARG A 19 -1.21 -12.52 -12.97
N GLY A 20 -2.13 -11.79 -13.59
CA GLY A 20 -3.06 -12.29 -14.61
C GLY A 20 -2.77 -11.78 -16.03
N ALA A 21 -1.66 -11.05 -16.24
CA ALA A 21 -1.30 -10.56 -17.56
C ALA A 21 -0.74 -11.69 -18.43
N LEU A 22 -1.04 -11.67 -19.74
CA LEU A 22 -0.49 -12.63 -20.72
C LEU A 22 1.01 -12.39 -21.01
N ALA A 23 1.48 -11.16 -20.78
CA ALA A 23 2.88 -10.75 -20.96
C ALA A 23 3.20 -9.57 -20.03
N GLY A 24 4.49 -9.41 -19.71
CA GLY A 24 5.00 -8.40 -18.77
C GLY A 24 5.30 -8.98 -17.38
N PRO A 25 6.08 -8.27 -16.55
CA PRO A 25 6.44 -8.73 -15.23
C PRO A 25 5.27 -8.63 -14.25
N VAL A 26 5.33 -9.44 -13.19
CA VAL A 26 4.57 -9.20 -11.96
C VAL A 26 5.41 -8.27 -11.10
N ILE A 27 4.79 -7.21 -10.57
CA ILE A 27 5.44 -6.25 -9.68
C ILE A 27 4.78 -6.36 -8.30
N ALA A 28 5.59 -6.46 -7.25
CA ALA A 28 5.14 -6.40 -5.87
C ALA A 28 5.49 -5.04 -5.25
N GLY A 29 4.58 -4.51 -4.43
CA GLY A 29 4.80 -3.33 -3.62
C GLY A 29 4.78 -3.68 -2.14
N ALA A 30 5.66 -3.05 -1.36
CA ALA A 30 5.66 -3.13 0.09
C ALA A 30 5.63 -1.72 0.70
N VAL A 31 4.77 -1.52 1.69
CA VAL A 31 4.65 -0.24 2.41
C VAL A 31 4.66 -0.51 3.91
N ILE A 32 5.52 0.19 4.65
CA ILE A 32 5.66 0.06 6.09
C ILE A 32 5.07 1.30 6.77
N PHE A 33 4.19 1.09 7.75
CA PHE A 33 3.64 2.13 8.62
C PHE A 33 4.02 1.88 10.07
N ASP A 34 4.22 2.96 10.84
CA ASP A 34 4.20 2.89 12.30
C ASP A 34 2.79 2.48 12.77
N ARG A 35 2.68 1.73 13.85
CA ARG A 35 1.39 1.27 14.39
C ARG A 35 0.47 2.39 14.84
N LYS A 36 1.02 3.57 15.15
CA LYS A 36 0.29 4.80 15.49
C LYS A 36 -0.19 5.56 14.25
N PHE A 37 0.04 5.03 13.05
CA PHE A 37 -0.39 5.63 11.81
C PHE A 37 -1.92 5.86 11.78
N ASP A 38 -2.28 7.10 11.44
CA ASP A 38 -3.66 7.47 11.16
C ASP A 38 -4.06 6.96 9.77
N ALA A 39 -5.25 6.38 9.68
CA ALA A 39 -5.77 5.87 8.42
C ALA A 39 -5.79 6.96 7.34
N ILE A 40 -5.34 6.63 6.13
CA ILE A 40 -5.50 7.50 4.96
C ILE A 40 -6.96 7.44 4.51
N GLU A 41 -7.62 8.59 4.54
CA GLU A 41 -9.02 8.70 4.14
C GLU A 41 -9.23 8.34 2.66
N GLY A 42 -10.22 7.47 2.42
CA GLY A 42 -10.54 6.99 1.08
C GLY A 42 -9.51 6.01 0.50
N LEU A 43 -8.59 5.47 1.33
CA LEU A 43 -7.81 4.30 0.98
C LEU A 43 -8.74 3.07 0.99
N ASP A 44 -9.08 2.59 -0.19
CA ASP A 44 -9.95 1.42 -0.45
C ASP A 44 -9.30 0.54 -1.54
N ASP A 45 -9.88 -0.64 -1.84
CA ASP A 45 -9.37 -1.54 -2.89
C ASP A 45 -9.15 -0.77 -4.21
N SER A 46 -7.95 -0.90 -4.75
CA SER A 46 -7.48 -0.15 -5.92
C SER A 46 -8.36 -0.32 -7.15
N LYS A 47 -9.16 -1.40 -7.22
CA LYS A 47 -10.09 -1.69 -8.32
C LYS A 47 -11.35 -0.83 -8.28
N ARG A 48 -11.62 -0.14 -7.16
CA ARG A 48 -12.75 0.80 -7.02
C ARG A 48 -12.36 2.26 -7.24
N LEU A 49 -11.07 2.53 -7.48
CA LEU A 49 -10.52 3.87 -7.57
C LEU A 49 -10.20 4.25 -9.03
N THR A 50 -10.46 5.51 -9.39
CA THR A 50 -10.01 6.06 -10.67
C THR A 50 -8.48 6.16 -10.71
N VAL A 51 -7.88 6.24 -11.91
CA VAL A 51 -6.42 6.43 -12.07
C VAL A 51 -5.95 7.67 -11.30
N ALA A 52 -6.61 8.81 -11.50
CA ALA A 52 -6.27 10.05 -10.80
C ALA A 52 -6.36 9.90 -9.27
N ARG A 53 -7.36 9.19 -8.75
CA ARG A 53 -7.47 8.98 -7.30
C ARG A 53 -6.37 8.06 -6.76
N ARG A 54 -5.93 7.07 -7.53
CA ARG A 54 -4.80 6.20 -7.18
C ARG A 54 -3.49 6.97 -7.09
N GLU A 55 -3.24 7.91 -8.01
CA GLU A 55 -2.03 8.76 -7.97
C GLU A 55 -2.02 9.66 -6.73
N VAL A 56 -3.15 10.30 -6.41
CA VAL A 56 -3.30 11.12 -5.20
C VAL A 56 -3.07 10.30 -3.93
N LEU A 57 -3.65 9.10 -3.87
CA LEU A 57 -3.48 8.20 -2.72
C LEU A 57 -2.06 7.65 -2.64
N ALA A 58 -1.41 7.32 -3.76
CA ALA A 58 -0.03 6.85 -3.78
C ALA A 58 0.92 7.92 -3.22
N ALA A 59 0.75 9.18 -3.61
CA ALA A 59 1.52 10.29 -3.04
C ALA A 59 1.28 10.45 -1.53
N ALA A 60 0.02 10.35 -1.08
CA ALA A 60 -0.33 10.42 0.34
C ALA A 60 0.24 9.24 1.15
N ILE A 61 0.27 8.04 0.57
CA ILE A 61 0.88 6.84 1.16
C ILE A 61 2.39 7.06 1.31
N GLN A 62 3.08 7.43 0.24
CA GLN A 62 4.53 7.62 0.25
C GLN A 62 4.97 8.70 1.23
N ALA A 63 4.21 9.79 1.36
CA ALA A 63 4.51 10.87 2.29
C ALA A 63 4.33 10.49 3.78
N ARG A 64 3.55 9.44 4.07
CA ARG A 64 3.20 9.02 5.44
C ARG A 64 3.81 7.68 5.85
N ALA A 65 4.30 6.90 4.89
CA ALA A 65 4.94 5.63 5.13
C ALA A 65 6.32 5.83 5.77
N SER A 66 6.68 4.94 6.70
CA SER A 66 8.03 4.88 7.26
C SER A 66 9.04 4.41 6.21
N ALA A 67 8.62 3.52 5.30
CA ALA A 67 9.37 3.08 4.14
C ALA A 67 8.44 2.46 3.09
N TRP A 68 8.87 2.44 1.84
CA TRP A 68 8.19 1.72 0.76
C TRP A 68 9.19 1.27 -0.31
N ALA A 69 8.85 0.21 -1.03
CA ALA A 69 9.64 -0.30 -2.14
C ALA A 69 8.75 -1.00 -3.19
N ILE A 70 9.28 -1.11 -4.41
CA ILE A 70 8.71 -1.89 -5.51
C ILE A 70 9.77 -2.86 -6.04
N GLY A 71 9.35 -4.05 -6.48
CA GLY A 71 10.25 -5.09 -6.98
C GLY A 71 9.56 -6.11 -7.87
#